data_AF-A0A959LSY4-F1
#
_entry.id   AF-A0A959LSY4-F1
#
_cell.length_a   1.000
_cell.length_b   1.000
_cell.length_c   1.000
_cell.angle_alpha   90.00
_cell.angle_beta   90.00
_cell.angle_gamma   90.00
#
_symmetry.space_group_name_H-M   'P 1'
#
loop_
_entity.id
_entity.type
_entity.pdbx_description
1 polymer ?
#
loop_
_entity_poly.entity_id
_entity_poly.type
_entity_poly.pdbx_seq_one_letter_code
_entity_poly.pdbx_strand_id
1 'polypeptide(L)'
;MQFYIKASAFILCAVLALLQLISAPIALVLGIFVSNTLGHPFPNLNSKVTKRLLQFSIVGLGFGMNVENALASSLNGLLLIVVTIFGTIIIGYFVGKNLRVDKKISYLISVGTAICGGSAIAATAPIINADDNHITVSMSTVFILNSVALIIFPVIGHYIPLTEIQFGYWSAIAIHDTSSVVGAASQYGNEALEVATTVKLTRALWIVPLSLLTAIFFKSNSGKT
;
A
#
# COMPACT_ATOMS: atom_id res chain seq x y z
N MET A 1 -15.98 -24.56 -20.89
CA MET A 1 -15.64 -23.47 -21.85
C MET A 1 -15.48 -22.11 -21.16
N GLN A 2 -16.49 -21.60 -20.45
CA GLN A 2 -16.43 -20.34 -19.69
C GLN A 2 -15.23 -20.22 -18.73
N PHE A 3 -14.91 -21.27 -17.97
CA PHE A 3 -13.74 -21.27 -17.06
C PHE A 3 -12.40 -21.06 -17.79
N TYR A 4 -12.19 -21.77 -18.91
CA TYR A 4 -10.96 -21.65 -19.70
C TYR A 4 -10.78 -20.24 -20.27
N ILE A 5 -11.87 -19.61 -20.74
CA ILE A 5 -11.82 -18.22 -21.23
C ILE A 5 -11.40 -17.25 -20.12
N LYS A 6 -12.00 -17.37 -18.93
CA LYS A 6 -11.64 -16.54 -17.76
C LYS A 6 -10.19 -16.75 -17.34
N ALA A 7 -9.75 -18.00 -17.26
CA ALA A 7 -8.40 -18.37 -16.88
C ALA A 7 -7.37 -17.86 -17.90
N SER A 8 -7.60 -18.04 -19.20
CA SER A 8 -6.72 -17.55 -20.25
C SER A 8 -6.63 -16.02 -20.26
N ALA A 9 -7.74 -15.30 -20.11
CA ALA A 9 -7.74 -13.84 -20.04
C ALA A 9 -6.96 -13.33 -18.81
N PHE A 10 -7.18 -13.94 -17.64
CA PHE A 10 -6.46 -13.60 -16.42
C PHE A 10 -4.95 -13.86 -16.53
N ILE A 11 -4.57 -15.05 -17.04
CA ILE A 11 -3.15 -15.42 -17.22
C ILE A 11 -2.48 -14.47 -18.21
N LEU A 12 -3.15 -14.13 -19.32
CA LEU A 12 -2.62 -13.19 -20.30
C LEU A 12 -2.35 -11.81 -19.67
N CYS A 13 -3.32 -11.25 -18.93
CA CYS A 13 -3.14 -9.98 -18.23
C CYS A 13 -2.00 -10.06 -17.20
N ALA A 14 -1.91 -11.16 -16.45
CA ALA A 14 -0.85 -11.37 -15.48
C ALA A 14 0.54 -11.44 -16.14
N VAL A 15 0.68 -12.15 -17.26
CA VAL A 15 1.93 -12.24 -18.02
C VAL A 15 2.33 -10.88 -18.58
N LEU A 16 1.41 -10.13 -19.17
CA LEU A 16 1.69 -8.78 -19.68
C LEU A 16 2.18 -7.84 -18.57
N ALA A 17 1.57 -7.91 -17.39
CA ALA A 17 1.98 -7.11 -16.22
C ALA A 17 3.35 -7.55 -15.67
N LEU A 18 3.58 -8.86 -15.54
CA LEU A 18 4.83 -9.42 -14.98
C LEU A 18 6.04 -9.16 -15.88
N LEU A 19 5.84 -9.19 -17.20
CA LEU A 19 6.87 -8.89 -18.20
C LEU A 19 7.09 -7.39 -18.41
N GLN A 20 6.43 -6.53 -17.63
CA GLN A 20 6.50 -5.06 -17.73
C GLN A 20 6.14 -4.52 -19.14
N LEU A 21 5.37 -5.28 -19.92
CA LEU A 21 4.88 -4.86 -21.26
C LEU A 21 3.81 -3.77 -21.15
N ILE A 22 3.17 -3.65 -19.99
CA ILE A 22 2.18 -2.63 -19.67
C ILE A 22 2.56 -1.95 -18.34
N SER A 23 2.24 -0.66 -18.22
CA SER A 23 2.50 0.09 -16.99
C SER A 23 1.56 -0.36 -15.85
N ALA A 24 1.97 -0.11 -14.60
CA ALA A 24 1.18 -0.46 -13.41
C ALA A 24 -0.28 0.05 -13.43
N PRO A 25 -0.60 1.29 -13.84
CA PRO A 25 -2.00 1.72 -13.95
C PRO A 25 -2.78 0.92 -14.97
N ILE A 26 -2.19 0.67 -16.13
CA ILE A 26 -2.85 -0.05 -17.22
C ILE A 26 -3.14 -1.49 -16.78
N ALA A 27 -2.18 -2.14 -16.12
CA ALA A 27 -2.37 -3.47 -15.53
C ALA A 27 -3.50 -3.48 -14.51
N LEU A 28 -3.59 -2.45 -13.66
CA LEU A 28 -4.64 -2.32 -12.66
C LEU A 28 -6.03 -2.12 -13.28
N VAL A 29 -6.15 -1.22 -14.25
CA VAL A 29 -7.41 -0.96 -14.98
C VAL A 29 -7.87 -2.21 -15.72
N LEU A 30 -6.95 -2.91 -16.41
CA LEU A 30 -7.26 -4.19 -17.08
C LEU A 30 -7.71 -5.26 -16.08
N GLY A 31 -7.04 -5.38 -14.93
CA GLY A 31 -7.43 -6.30 -13.87
C GLY A 31 -8.85 -6.03 -13.34
N ILE A 32 -9.18 -4.77 -13.08
CA ILE A 32 -10.54 -4.35 -12.66
C ILE A 32 -11.56 -4.69 -13.75
N PHE A 33 -11.25 -4.37 -15.01
CA PHE A 33 -12.14 -4.60 -16.15
C PHE A 33 -12.42 -6.10 -16.35
N VAL A 34 -11.39 -6.94 -16.37
CA VAL A 34 -11.53 -8.40 -16.50
C VAL A 34 -12.28 -8.98 -15.30
N SER A 35 -11.99 -8.52 -14.08
CA SER A 35 -12.69 -8.99 -12.88
C SER A 35 -14.18 -8.65 -12.89
N ASN A 36 -14.57 -7.47 -13.37
CA ASN A 36 -15.98 -7.04 -13.43
C ASN A 36 -16.76 -7.68 -14.59
N THR A 37 -16.12 -7.92 -15.74
CA THR A 37 -16.80 -8.44 -16.94
C THR A 37 -16.83 -9.97 -16.98
N LEU A 38 -15.67 -10.60 -16.79
CA LEU A 38 -15.50 -12.05 -16.91
C LEU A 38 -15.60 -12.74 -15.55
N GLY A 39 -15.35 -12.02 -14.45
CA GLY A 39 -15.27 -12.59 -13.11
C GLY A 39 -13.92 -13.25 -12.85
N HIS A 40 -13.52 -13.32 -11.58
CA HIS A 40 -12.23 -13.88 -11.19
C HIS A 40 -12.24 -15.43 -11.28
N PRO A 41 -11.33 -16.06 -12.05
CA PRO A 41 -11.33 -17.52 -12.24
C PRO A 41 -10.95 -18.32 -10.98
N PHE A 42 -10.22 -17.71 -10.05
CA PHE A 42 -9.68 -18.38 -8.84
C PHE A 42 -10.04 -17.65 -7.53
N PRO A 43 -11.33 -17.48 -7.19
CA PRO A 43 -11.75 -16.64 -6.06
C PRO A 43 -11.20 -17.15 -4.70
N ASN A 44 -11.19 -18.47 -4.49
CA ASN A 44 -10.72 -19.10 -3.25
C ASN A 44 -9.19 -18.97 -3.04
N LEU A 45 -8.43 -18.76 -4.11
CA LEU A 45 -6.97 -18.61 -4.06
C LEU A 45 -6.53 -17.15 -3.97
N ASN A 46 -7.39 -16.21 -4.38
CA ASN A 46 -7.05 -14.80 -4.55
C ASN A 46 -6.40 -14.21 -3.28
N SER A 47 -7.10 -14.24 -2.15
CA SER A 47 -6.61 -13.73 -0.85
C SER A 47 -5.23 -14.31 -0.48
N LYS A 48 -5.06 -15.63 -0.62
CA LYS A 48 -3.82 -16.32 -0.25
C LYS A 48 -2.66 -15.96 -1.17
N VAL A 49 -2.90 -15.89 -2.47
CA VAL A 49 -1.90 -15.54 -3.48
C VAL A 49 -1.51 -14.07 -3.37
N THR A 50 -2.46 -13.14 -3.27
CA THR A 50 -2.20 -11.71 -3.08
C THR A 50 -1.35 -11.47 -1.84
N LYS A 51 -1.68 -12.11 -0.70
CA LYS A 51 -0.89 -11.99 0.53
C LYS A 51 0.55 -12.45 0.33
N ARG A 52 0.77 -13.61 -0.29
CA ARG A 52 2.11 -14.17 -0.53
C ARG A 52 2.91 -13.34 -1.53
N LEU A 53 2.30 -12.98 -2.67
CA LEU A 53 2.94 -12.13 -3.68
C LEU A 53 3.39 -10.81 -3.07
N LEU A 54 2.51 -10.15 -2.31
CA LEU A 54 2.86 -8.89 -1.64
C LEU A 54 4.04 -9.07 -0.69
N GLN A 55 4.05 -10.13 0.13
CA GLN A 55 5.19 -10.45 1.00
C GLN A 55 6.50 -10.65 0.23
N PHE A 56 6.48 -11.44 -0.85
CA PHE A 56 7.67 -11.67 -1.68
C PHE A 56 8.14 -10.39 -2.38
N SER A 57 7.21 -9.57 -2.90
CA SER A 57 7.54 -8.28 -3.52
C SER A 57 8.20 -7.32 -2.53
N ILE A 58 7.72 -7.25 -1.28
CA ILE A 58 8.32 -6.42 -0.22
C ILE A 58 9.75 -6.88 0.08
N VAL A 59 9.96 -8.20 0.22
CA VAL A 59 11.29 -8.77 0.48
C VAL A 59 12.23 -8.48 -0.69
N GLY A 60 11.77 -8.66 -1.93
CA GLY A 60 12.53 -8.36 -3.15
C GLY A 60 12.91 -6.89 -3.27
N LEU A 61 11.97 -5.98 -3.02
CA LEU A 61 12.24 -4.53 -2.95
C LEU A 61 13.26 -4.18 -1.86
N GLY A 62 13.21 -4.89 -0.72
CA GLY A 62 14.18 -4.73 0.36
C GLY A 62 15.61 -5.06 -0.05
N PHE A 63 15.81 -6.13 -0.85
CA PHE A 63 17.14 -6.48 -1.39
C PHE A 63 17.66 -5.48 -2.42
N GLY A 64 16.79 -4.78 -3.13
CA GLY A 64 17.16 -3.77 -4.12
C GLY A 64 17.46 -2.38 -3.53
N MET A 65 17.29 -2.20 -2.22
CA MET A 65 17.43 -0.91 -1.56
C MET A 65 18.86 -0.65 -1.07
N ASN A 66 19.37 0.56 -1.29
CA ASN A 66 20.55 1.04 -0.57
C ASN A 66 20.17 1.36 0.88
N VAL A 67 20.53 0.45 1.79
CA VAL A 67 20.20 0.53 3.22
C VAL A 67 20.80 1.77 3.89
N GLU A 68 21.99 2.20 3.45
CA GLU A 68 22.68 3.37 3.99
C GLU A 68 21.91 4.66 3.67
N ASN A 69 21.50 4.82 2.40
CA ASN A 69 20.67 5.95 1.97
C ASN A 69 19.29 5.95 2.67
N ALA A 70 18.69 4.77 2.84
CA ALA A 70 17.40 4.63 3.52
C ALA A 70 17.49 5.01 5.00
N LEU A 71 18.57 4.61 5.69
CA LEU A 71 18.84 4.96 7.08
C LEU A 71 19.16 6.45 7.25
N ALA A 72 20.02 7.02 6.39
CA ALA A 72 20.35 8.44 6.41
C ALA A 72 19.11 9.33 6.18
N SER A 73 18.26 8.95 5.23
CA SER A 73 16.97 9.61 4.99
C SER A 73 16.03 9.50 6.20
N SER A 74 16.04 8.36 6.90
CA SER A 74 15.21 8.14 8.10
C SER A 74 15.57 9.07 9.25
N LEU A 75 16.86 9.35 9.45
CA LEU A 75 17.35 10.16 10.56
C LEU A 75 17.08 11.64 10.32
N ASN A 76 17.28 12.13 9.10
CA ASN A 76 17.01 13.53 8.73
C ASN A 76 15.51 13.86 8.71
N GLY A 77 14.65 12.87 8.44
CA GLY A 77 13.19 13.01 8.40
C GLY A 77 12.43 12.46 9.62
N LEU A 78 13.15 12.03 10.67
CA LEU A 78 12.59 11.19 11.74
C LEU A 78 11.37 11.84 12.42
N LEU A 79 11.49 13.12 12.79
CA LEU A 79 10.42 13.85 13.49
C LEU A 79 9.16 13.96 12.62
N LEU A 80 9.32 14.29 11.33
CA LEU A 80 8.20 14.38 10.39
C LEU A 80 7.52 13.03 10.22
N ILE A 81 8.29 11.94 10.10
CA ILE A 81 7.74 10.59 9.96
C ILE A 81 6.95 10.19 11.22
N VAL A 82 7.51 10.41 12.41
CA VAL A 82 6.82 10.14 13.69
C VAL A 82 5.52 10.92 13.77
N VAL A 83 5.58 12.25 13.59
CA VAL A 83 4.41 13.12 13.70
C VAL A 83 3.33 12.73 12.68
N THR A 84 3.72 12.43 11.44
CA THR A 84 2.74 12.04 10.41
C THR A 84 2.15 10.66 10.67
N ILE A 85 2.93 9.67 11.14
CA ILE A 85 2.40 8.34 11.47
C ILE A 85 1.40 8.43 12.61
N PHE A 86 1.81 8.99 13.75
CA PHE A 86 0.94 9.08 14.92
C PHE A 86 -0.22 10.04 14.67
N GLY A 87 0.01 11.17 14.00
CA GLY A 87 -1.03 12.10 13.59
C GLY A 87 -2.08 11.45 12.70
N THR A 88 -1.68 10.67 11.70
CA THR A 88 -2.62 9.94 10.82
C THR A 88 -3.44 8.92 11.60
N ILE A 89 -2.82 8.19 12.53
CA ILE A 89 -3.53 7.20 13.37
C ILE A 89 -4.53 7.88 14.31
N ILE A 90 -4.15 8.99 14.93
CA ILE A 90 -5.02 9.76 15.84
C ILE A 90 -6.19 10.35 15.07
N ILE A 91 -5.92 11.03 13.95
CA ILE A 91 -6.96 11.63 13.10
C ILE A 91 -7.91 10.53 12.61
N GLY A 92 -7.36 9.43 12.10
CA GLY A 92 -8.15 8.31 11.60
C GLY A 92 -9.02 7.65 12.67
N TYR A 93 -8.56 7.59 13.92
CA TYR A 93 -9.38 7.17 15.06
C TYR A 93 -10.56 8.11 15.32
N PHE A 94 -10.33 9.43 15.36
CA PHE A 94 -11.40 10.40 15.60
C PHE A 94 -12.42 10.44 14.45
N VAL A 95 -11.94 10.42 13.21
CA VAL A 95 -12.79 10.36 12.01
C VAL A 95 -13.60 9.06 12.02
N GLY A 96 -12.97 7.91 12.27
CA GLY A 96 -13.66 6.62 12.36
C GLY A 96 -14.71 6.60 13.46
N LYS A 97 -14.41 7.18 14.64
CA LYS A 97 -15.37 7.32 15.74
C LYS A 97 -16.56 8.20 15.35
N ASN A 98 -16.32 9.33 14.69
CA ASN A 98 -17.39 10.24 14.26
C ASN A 98 -18.29 9.60 13.20
N LEU A 99 -17.71 8.85 12.26
CA LEU A 99 -18.43 8.12 11.21
C LEU A 99 -19.02 6.79 11.69
N ARG A 100 -18.82 6.42 12.96
CA ARG A 100 -19.27 5.15 13.56
C ARG A 100 -18.76 3.91 12.82
N VAL A 101 -17.54 3.99 12.28
CA VAL A 101 -16.85 2.86 11.64
C VAL A 101 -16.35 1.91 12.73
N ASP A 102 -16.30 0.61 12.42
CA ASP A 102 -15.70 -0.38 13.30
C ASP A 102 -14.26 0.03 13.70
N LYS A 103 -13.91 -0.20 14.98
CA LYS A 103 -12.64 0.25 15.54
C LYS A 103 -11.44 -0.43 14.90
N LYS A 104 -11.52 -1.73 14.59
CA LYS A 104 -10.44 -2.47 13.94
C LYS A 104 -10.30 -2.03 12.49
N ILE A 105 -11.39 -1.83 11.76
CA ILE A 105 -11.33 -1.27 10.38
C ILE A 105 -10.72 0.13 10.38
N SER A 106 -11.21 1.03 11.24
CA SER A 106 -10.68 2.40 11.35
C SER A 106 -9.19 2.38 11.68
N TYR A 107 -8.77 1.53 12.63
CA TYR A 107 -7.36 1.39 12.99
C TYR A 107 -6.51 0.84 11.84
N LEU A 108 -6.94 -0.23 11.19
CA LEU A 108 -6.21 -0.84 10.06
C LEU A 108 -6.09 0.11 8.87
N ILE A 109 -7.14 0.83 8.51
CA ILE A 109 -7.09 1.85 7.44
C ILE A 109 -6.08 2.95 7.83
N SER A 110 -6.11 3.40 9.09
CA SER A 110 -5.21 4.46 9.57
C SER A 110 -3.75 4.01 9.57
N VAL A 111 -3.45 2.80 10.03
CA VAL A 111 -2.10 2.19 10.00
C VAL A 111 -1.63 1.98 8.56
N GLY A 112 -2.50 1.47 7.69
CA GLY A 112 -2.22 1.33 6.26
C GLY A 112 -1.86 2.67 5.62
N THR A 113 -2.66 3.70 5.89
CA THR A 113 -2.42 5.07 5.39
C THR A 113 -1.13 5.66 5.96
N ALA A 114 -0.85 5.46 7.24
CA ALA A 114 0.30 6.06 7.92
C ALA A 114 1.66 5.57 7.38
N ILE A 115 1.75 4.38 6.78
CA ILE A 115 3.04 3.76 6.42
C ILE A 115 3.12 3.42 4.92
N CYS A 116 2.66 2.22 4.54
CA CYS A 116 2.88 1.60 3.24
C CYS A 116 1.68 0.76 2.75
N GLY A 117 0.49 1.04 3.28
CA GLY A 117 -0.75 0.43 2.83
C GLY A 117 -0.90 -1.01 3.30
N GLY A 118 -0.98 -1.93 2.34
CA GLY A 118 -1.32 -3.34 2.59
C GLY A 118 -0.36 -4.06 3.53
N SER A 119 0.94 -3.77 3.46
CA SER A 119 1.97 -4.44 4.29
C SER A 119 1.79 -4.11 5.78
N ALA A 120 1.46 -2.85 6.08
CA ALA A 120 1.23 -2.42 7.45
C ALA A 120 -0.05 -3.06 8.00
N ILE A 121 -1.14 -3.09 7.21
CA ILE A 121 -2.38 -3.79 7.57
C ILE A 121 -2.10 -5.27 7.87
N ALA A 122 -1.36 -5.95 6.99
CA ALA A 122 -1.05 -7.36 7.15
C ALA A 122 -0.19 -7.65 8.39
N ALA A 123 0.71 -6.74 8.76
CA ALA A 123 1.55 -6.86 9.95
C ALA A 123 0.76 -6.61 11.25
N THR A 124 -0.14 -5.64 11.28
CA THR A 124 -0.88 -5.27 12.51
C THR A 124 -2.17 -6.05 12.72
N ALA A 125 -2.79 -6.58 11.66
CA ALA A 125 -4.02 -7.37 11.75
C ALA A 125 -3.99 -8.52 12.76
N PRO A 126 -2.97 -9.41 12.80
CA PRO A 126 -2.92 -10.48 13.80
C PRO A 126 -2.74 -9.94 15.22
N ILE A 127 -2.07 -8.79 15.38
CA ILE A 127 -1.78 -8.19 16.70
C ILE A 127 -3.06 -7.69 17.38
N ILE A 128 -3.99 -7.15 16.61
CA ILE A 128 -5.28 -6.65 17.10
C ILE A 128 -6.41 -7.69 17.03
N ASN A 129 -6.09 -8.93 16.68
CA ASN A 129 -7.04 -10.01 16.41
C ASN A 129 -8.13 -9.61 15.38
N ALA A 130 -7.73 -9.01 14.26
CA ALA A 130 -8.64 -8.70 13.16
C ALA A 130 -9.01 -9.96 12.38
N ASP A 131 -10.30 -10.11 12.06
CA ASP A 131 -10.77 -11.18 11.17
C ASP A 131 -10.61 -10.80 9.69
N ASP A 132 -10.89 -11.78 8.82
CA ASP A 132 -10.75 -11.63 7.37
C ASP A 132 -11.63 -10.52 6.78
N ASN A 133 -12.79 -10.23 7.38
CA ASN A 133 -13.66 -9.15 6.92
C ASN A 133 -13.03 -7.78 7.21
N HIS A 134 -12.49 -7.59 8.42
CA HIS A 134 -11.79 -6.34 8.77
C HIS A 134 -10.58 -6.11 7.84
N ILE A 135 -9.80 -7.15 7.58
CA ILE A 135 -8.62 -7.08 6.69
C ILE A 135 -9.07 -6.75 5.27
N THR A 136 -10.07 -7.46 4.75
CA THR A 136 -10.56 -7.30 3.38
C THR A 136 -11.11 -5.90 3.14
N VAL A 137 -11.96 -5.40 4.03
CA VAL A 137 -12.54 -4.04 3.91
C VAL A 137 -11.44 -2.98 3.99
N SER A 138 -10.51 -3.12 4.92
CA SER A 138 -9.43 -2.15 5.10
C SER A 138 -8.47 -2.14 3.90
N MET A 139 -8.02 -3.30 3.45
CA MET A 139 -7.16 -3.44 2.27
C MET A 139 -7.85 -2.91 1.01
N SER A 140 -9.10 -3.29 0.77
CA SER A 140 -9.83 -2.86 -0.42
C SER A 140 -9.99 -1.34 -0.47
N THR A 141 -10.33 -0.73 0.66
CA THR A 141 -10.46 0.74 0.76
C THR A 141 -9.14 1.44 0.43
N VAL A 142 -8.04 0.99 1.05
CA VAL A 142 -6.71 1.57 0.83
C VAL A 142 -6.26 1.38 -0.62
N PHE A 143 -6.44 0.18 -1.20
CA PHE A 143 -6.04 -0.07 -2.58
C PHE A 143 -6.86 0.71 -3.59
N ILE A 144 -8.17 0.85 -3.40
CA ILE A 144 -9.03 1.64 -4.30
C ILE A 144 -8.57 3.10 -4.33
N LEU A 145 -8.37 3.72 -3.16
CA LEU A 145 -7.92 5.11 -3.07
C LEU A 145 -6.54 5.31 -3.69
N ASN A 146 -5.60 4.38 -3.42
CA ASN A 146 -4.26 4.48 -4.00
C ASN A 146 -4.25 4.18 -5.51
N SER A 147 -5.15 3.35 -6.02
CA SER A 147 -5.32 3.10 -7.46
C SER A 147 -5.73 4.37 -8.20
N VAL A 148 -6.65 5.14 -7.60
CA VAL A 148 -7.05 6.45 -8.12
C VAL A 148 -5.85 7.40 -8.11
N ALA A 149 -5.11 7.44 -7.00
CA ALA A 149 -3.92 8.28 -6.87
C ALA A 149 -2.84 7.94 -7.91
N LEU A 150 -2.61 6.65 -8.15
CA LEU A 150 -1.64 6.13 -9.12
C LEU A 150 -1.85 6.73 -10.52
N ILE A 151 -3.12 6.90 -10.94
CA ILE A 151 -3.48 7.46 -12.24
C ILE A 151 -3.43 8.99 -12.22
N ILE A 152 -3.98 9.61 -11.17
CA ILE A 152 -4.19 11.07 -11.11
C ILE A 152 -2.88 11.82 -10.85
N PHE A 153 -1.99 11.29 -10.01
CA PHE A 153 -0.81 12.02 -9.56
C PHE A 153 0.13 12.41 -10.70
N PRO A 154 0.55 11.52 -11.62
CA PRO A 154 1.41 11.90 -12.75
C PRO A 154 0.79 13.01 -13.62
N VAL A 155 -0.53 12.93 -13.86
CA VAL A 155 -1.27 13.94 -14.63
C VAL A 155 -1.20 15.30 -13.94
N ILE A 156 -1.43 15.35 -12.63
CA ILE A 156 -1.31 16.58 -11.84
C ILE A 156 0.14 17.09 -11.83
N GLY A 157 1.12 16.20 -11.64
CA GLY A 157 2.53 16.57 -11.60
C GLY A 157 3.00 17.27 -12.87
N HIS A 158 2.59 16.75 -14.03
CA HIS A 158 2.89 17.38 -15.32
C HIS A 158 2.16 18.72 -15.53
N TYR A 159 0.97 18.88 -14.94
CA TYR A 159 0.23 20.14 -15.00
C TYR A 159 0.81 21.23 -14.07
N ILE A 160 1.42 20.85 -12.95
CA ILE A 160 2.08 21.74 -11.97
C ILE A 160 3.62 21.82 -12.23
N PRO A 161 4.04 21.64 -13.49
CA PRO A 161 5.36 21.15 -13.92
C PRO A 161 6.39 20.85 -12.80
N LEU A 162 6.14 19.80 -12.02
CA LEU A 162 7.06 19.39 -10.95
C LEU A 162 8.33 18.78 -11.54
N THR A 163 9.50 19.03 -10.92
CA THR A 163 10.71 18.27 -11.25
C THR A 163 10.56 16.81 -10.81
N GLU A 164 11.36 15.90 -11.37
CA GLU A 164 11.33 14.48 -10.98
C GLU A 164 11.54 14.28 -9.47
N ILE A 165 12.52 14.99 -8.88
CA ILE A 165 12.78 14.97 -7.43
C ILE A 165 11.54 15.45 -6.65
N GLN A 166 10.94 16.57 -7.06
CA GLN A 166 9.77 17.14 -6.38
C GLN A 166 8.57 16.18 -6.45
N PHE A 167 8.31 15.61 -7.62
CA PHE A 167 7.27 14.60 -7.81
C PHE A 167 7.54 13.36 -6.95
N GLY A 168 8.80 12.92 -6.89
CA GLY A 168 9.22 11.78 -6.09
C GLY A 168 8.89 11.96 -4.61
N TYR A 169 9.23 13.10 -4.02
CA TYR A 169 8.86 13.42 -2.63
C TYR A 169 7.34 13.57 -2.45
N TRP A 170 6.69 14.31 -3.34
CA TRP A 170 5.26 14.60 -3.23
C TRP A 170 4.42 13.33 -3.31
N SER A 171 4.67 12.49 -4.32
CA SER A 171 4.00 11.19 -4.48
C SER A 171 4.28 10.25 -3.31
N ALA A 172 5.51 10.18 -2.80
CA ALA A 172 5.86 9.30 -1.68
C ALA A 172 5.23 9.72 -0.33
N ILE A 173 4.97 11.01 -0.15
CA ILE A 173 4.27 11.52 1.04
C ILE A 173 2.77 11.25 0.94
N ALA A 174 2.17 11.56 -0.21
CA ALA A 174 0.72 11.60 -0.39
C ALA A 174 0.08 10.29 -0.85
N ILE A 175 0.79 9.45 -1.60
CA ILE A 175 0.33 8.10 -1.93
C ILE A 175 0.82 7.18 -0.82
N HIS A 176 -0.08 6.36 -0.28
CA HIS A 176 0.18 5.64 0.97
C HIS A 176 0.52 4.16 0.76
N ASP A 177 0.45 3.67 -0.47
CA ASP A 177 0.80 2.33 -0.89
C ASP A 177 2.08 2.31 -1.73
N THR A 178 3.00 1.39 -1.42
CA THR A 178 4.33 1.33 -2.08
C THR A 178 4.20 0.98 -3.56
N SER A 179 3.37 -0.01 -3.90
CA SER A 179 3.15 -0.38 -5.31
C SER A 179 2.60 0.78 -6.13
N SER A 180 1.68 1.56 -5.55
CA SER A 180 1.06 2.70 -6.22
C SER A 180 2.02 3.88 -6.39
N VAL A 181 2.87 4.14 -5.40
CA VAL A 181 3.96 5.13 -5.52
C VAL A 181 4.94 4.76 -6.63
N VAL A 182 5.44 3.52 -6.60
CA VAL A 182 6.39 3.02 -7.59
C VAL A 182 5.80 3.09 -9.00
N GLY A 183 4.51 2.73 -9.14
CA GLY A 183 3.80 2.81 -10.42
C GLY A 183 3.60 4.24 -10.91
N ALA A 184 3.31 5.20 -10.03
CA ALA A 184 3.17 6.61 -10.41
C ALA A 184 4.53 7.25 -10.74
N ALA A 185 5.55 7.00 -9.92
CA ALA A 185 6.87 7.59 -10.07
C ALA A 185 7.61 7.06 -11.31
N SER A 186 7.49 5.76 -11.62
CA SER A 186 8.11 5.17 -12.81
C SER A 186 7.59 5.75 -14.13
N GLN A 187 6.34 6.24 -14.15
CA GLN A 187 5.81 6.96 -15.31
C GLN A 187 6.31 8.40 -15.41
N TYR A 188 6.71 8.99 -14.28
CA TYR A 188 7.17 10.38 -14.22
C TYR A 188 8.66 10.50 -14.57
N GLY A 189 9.47 9.53 -14.15
CA GLY A 189 10.88 9.42 -14.53
C GLY A 189 11.71 8.56 -13.57
N ASN A 190 12.96 8.30 -13.95
CA ASN A 190 13.85 7.40 -13.19
C ASN A 190 14.30 8.01 -11.87
N GLU A 191 14.57 9.31 -11.84
CA GLU A 191 14.99 10.01 -10.62
C GLU A 191 13.80 10.13 -9.65
N ALA A 192 12.59 10.37 -10.19
CA ALA A 192 11.36 10.36 -9.41
C ALA A 192 11.14 8.99 -8.73
N LEU A 193 11.35 7.90 -9.48
CA LEU A 193 11.24 6.54 -8.97
C LEU A 193 12.24 6.25 -7.84
N GLU A 194 13.51 6.64 -8.00
CA GLU A 194 14.54 6.43 -6.99
C GLU A 194 14.22 7.18 -5.69
N VAL A 195 13.89 8.47 -5.80
CA VAL A 195 13.52 9.32 -4.65
C VAL A 195 12.28 8.77 -3.95
N ALA A 196 11.21 8.49 -4.71
CA ALA A 196 9.94 8.06 -4.14
C ALA A 196 10.07 6.70 -3.43
N THR A 197 10.80 5.78 -4.05
CA THR A 197 11.04 4.44 -3.50
C THR A 197 11.86 4.53 -2.21
N THR A 198 12.92 5.33 -2.20
CA THR A 198 13.76 5.53 -1.01
C THR A 198 12.94 6.05 0.15
N VAL A 199 12.17 7.14 -0.05
CA VAL A 199 11.31 7.72 0.99
C VAL A 199 10.27 6.71 1.49
N LYS A 200 9.68 5.91 0.60
CA LYS A 200 8.68 4.92 0.99
C LYS A 200 9.24 3.75 1.77
N LEU A 201 10.36 3.20 1.34
CA LEU A 201 10.98 2.07 2.03
C LEU A 201 11.51 2.49 3.41
N THR A 202 12.06 3.70 3.53
CA THR A 202 12.41 4.30 4.83
C THR A 202 11.21 4.35 5.78
N ARG A 203 10.02 4.74 5.30
CA ARG A 203 8.79 4.69 6.12
C ARG A 203 8.37 3.26 6.44
N ALA A 204 8.56 2.30 5.53
CA ALA A 204 8.23 0.89 5.79
C ALA A 204 9.04 0.27 6.94
N LEU A 205 10.23 0.78 7.26
CA LEU A 205 10.98 0.37 8.46
C LEU A 205 10.18 0.58 9.76
N TRP A 206 9.26 1.54 9.78
CA TRP A 206 8.41 1.83 10.94
C TRP A 206 7.32 0.80 11.21
N ILE A 207 7.12 -0.19 10.34
CA ILE A 207 6.20 -1.30 10.61
C ILE A 207 6.61 -2.02 11.90
N VAL A 208 7.90 -2.28 12.11
CA VAL A 208 8.41 -3.02 13.28
C VAL A 208 8.11 -2.28 14.60
N PRO A 209 8.58 -1.02 14.80
CA PRO A 209 8.31 -0.30 16.05
C PRO A 209 6.81 -0.07 16.25
N LEU A 210 6.05 0.26 15.21
CA LEU A 210 4.61 0.45 15.35
C LEU A 210 3.90 -0.85 15.74
N SER A 211 4.29 -2.00 15.17
CA SER A 211 3.72 -3.31 15.51
C SER A 211 3.98 -3.67 16.98
N LEU A 212 5.17 -3.39 17.49
CA LEU A 212 5.51 -3.58 18.91
C LEU A 212 4.65 -2.70 19.82
N LEU A 213 4.51 -1.40 19.49
CA LEU A 213 3.64 -0.49 20.24
C LEU A 213 2.18 -0.96 20.21
N THR A 214 1.69 -1.35 19.03
CA THR A 214 0.34 -1.89 18.84
C THR A 214 0.09 -3.08 19.76
N ALA A 215 1.05 -4.00 19.85
CA ALA A 215 0.96 -5.17 20.72
C ALA A 215 0.83 -4.78 22.19
N ILE A 216 1.57 -3.77 22.66
CA ILE A 216 1.48 -3.29 24.05
C ILE A 216 0.10 -2.66 24.32
N PHE A 217 -0.37 -1.78 23.44
CA PHE A 217 -1.65 -1.09 23.63
C PHE A 217 -2.86 -2.02 23.53
N PHE A 218 -2.87 -2.97 22.59
CA PHE A 218 -4.01 -3.88 22.41
C PHE A 218 -3.99 -5.06 23.38
N LYS A 219 -2.83 -5.54 23.83
CA LYS A 219 -2.73 -6.59 24.86
C LYS A 219 -3.31 -6.12 26.21
N SER A 220 -3.18 -4.84 26.54
CA SER A 220 -3.76 -4.27 27.76
C SER A 220 -5.30 -4.37 27.83
N ASN A 221 -5.99 -4.41 26.69
CA ASN A 221 -7.45 -4.52 26.64
C ASN A 221 -8.00 -5.96 26.69
N SER A 222 -7.14 -6.98 26.55
CA SER A 222 -7.57 -8.40 26.58
C SER A 222 -7.49 -9.04 27.97
N GLY A 223 -7.00 -8.30 28.98
CA GLY A 223 -6.84 -8.78 30.37
C GLY A 223 -7.88 -8.25 31.37
N LYS A 224 -8.98 -7.65 30.87
CA LYS A 224 -10.12 -7.18 31.70
C LYS A 224 -11.44 -7.75 31.16
N THR A 225 -11.58 -9.07 31.20
CA THR A 225 -12.85 -9.80 31.20
C THR A 225 -12.63 -11.11 31.90
#